data_AF-A0A7R9JJ72-F1
#
_entry.id   AF-A0A7R9JJ72-F1
#
_cell.length_a   1.000
_cell.length_b   1.000
_cell.length_c   1.000
_cell.angle_alpha   90.00
_cell.angle_beta   90.00
_cell.angle_gamma   90.00
#
_symmetry.space_group_name_H-M   'P 1'
#
loop_
_entity.id
_entity.type
_entity.pdbx_description
1 polymer ?
#
loop_
_entity_poly.entity_id
_entity_poly.type
_entity_poly.pdbx_seq_one_letter_code
_entity_poly.pdbx_strand_id
1 'polypeptide(L)'
;MRSLEFTSREEYLSAERHKWYVDGELAGYVKKGGNLTEIMVRGAGHNVPLYVPRQAFDLIYRITRNDLPWSGGPSSTTQLSLHPVRMSVMSEKKQIYRARVVFHE
;
A
#
# COMPACT_ATOMS: atom_id res chain seq x y z
N MET A 1 -4.03 -0.97 14.92
CA MET A 1 -5.44 -0.87 14.48
C MET A 1 -6.42 -1.77 15.23
N ARG A 2 -6.00 -2.56 16.24
CA ARG A 2 -6.87 -3.56 16.90
C ARG A 2 -8.04 -3.01 17.72
N SER A 3 -8.00 -1.72 18.08
CA SER A 3 -9.00 -1.04 18.90
C SER A 3 -9.94 -0.13 18.08
N LEU A 4 -10.00 -0.31 16.76
CA LEU A 4 -10.93 0.44 15.91
C LEU A 4 -12.27 -0.30 15.90
N GLU A 5 -13.34 0.38 16.31
CA GLU A 5 -14.71 -0.12 16.20
C GLU A 5 -15.29 0.28 14.84
N PHE A 6 -15.71 -0.70 14.06
CA PHE A 6 -16.40 -0.51 12.77
C PHE A 6 -17.11 -1.80 12.34
N THR A 7 -18.05 -1.71 11.40
CA THR A 7 -18.96 -2.80 11.02
C THR A 7 -18.26 -4.11 10.65
N SER A 8 -17.14 -4.04 9.92
CA SER A 8 -16.37 -5.23 9.48
C SER A 8 -15.12 -5.49 10.33
N ARG A 9 -15.15 -5.16 11.62
CA ARG A 9 -13.99 -5.31 12.52
C ARG A 9 -13.47 -6.75 12.57
N GLU A 10 -14.35 -7.72 12.80
CA GLU A 10 -13.94 -9.12 12.95
C GLU A 10 -13.35 -9.70 11.65
N GLU A 11 -13.95 -9.33 10.52
CA GLU A 11 -13.40 -9.65 9.19
C GLU A 11 -11.99 -9.08 9.03
N TYR A 12 -11.79 -7.81 9.39
CA TYR A 12 -10.45 -7.22 9.35
C TYR A 12 -9.51 -7.87 10.37
N LEU A 13 -9.92 -8.20 11.59
CA LEU A 13 -9.01 -8.81 12.57
C LEU A 13 -8.51 -10.18 12.08
N SER A 14 -9.41 -10.98 11.51
CA SER A 14 -9.13 -12.32 10.97
C SER A 14 -8.47 -12.31 9.59
N ALA A 15 -8.59 -11.24 8.80
CA ALA A 15 -8.05 -11.18 7.44
C ALA A 15 -6.53 -11.39 7.36
N GLU A 16 -6.11 -12.12 6.34
CA GLU A 16 -4.71 -12.35 6.03
C GLU A 16 -4.04 -11.12 5.40
N ARG A 17 -2.70 -11.13 5.38
CA ARG A 17 -1.91 -10.13 4.67
C ARG A 17 -1.45 -10.68 3.33
N HIS A 18 -1.83 -10.03 2.25
CA HIS A 18 -1.39 -10.36 0.90
C HIS A 18 -0.12 -9.59 0.55
N LYS A 19 0.84 -10.26 -0.08
CA LYS A 19 2.04 -9.61 -0.60
C LYS A 19 1.68 -8.80 -1.85
N TRP A 20 2.19 -7.59 -1.93
CA TRP A 20 2.07 -6.72 -3.10
C TRP A 20 3.45 -6.46 -3.67
N TYR A 21 3.56 -6.61 -4.99
CA TYR A 21 4.82 -6.48 -5.73
C TYR A 21 4.70 -5.37 -6.77
N VAL A 22 5.80 -4.66 -6.97
CA VAL A 22 5.97 -3.66 -8.04
C VAL A 22 7.24 -4.03 -8.78
N ASP A 23 7.17 -4.19 -10.09
CA ASP A 23 8.29 -4.59 -10.95
C ASP A 23 9.03 -5.87 -10.46
N GLY A 24 8.28 -6.82 -9.89
CA GLY A 24 8.83 -8.08 -9.36
C GLY A 24 9.46 -7.97 -7.96
N GLU A 25 9.55 -6.78 -7.37
CA GLU A 25 10.06 -6.58 -6.01
C GLU A 25 8.94 -6.47 -4.99
N LEU A 26 9.15 -7.04 -3.79
CA LEU A 26 8.18 -6.97 -2.70
C LEU A 26 8.05 -5.52 -2.19
N ALA A 27 7.00 -4.84 -2.63
CA ALA A 27 6.69 -3.46 -2.31
C ALA A 27 5.97 -3.31 -0.97
N GLY A 28 5.23 -4.33 -0.53
CA GLY A 28 4.50 -4.25 0.72
C GLY A 28 3.52 -5.37 0.99
N TYR A 29 2.63 -5.10 1.93
CA TYR A 29 1.55 -5.99 2.33
C TYR A 29 0.23 -5.25 2.37
N VAL A 30 -0.83 -5.93 1.98
CA VAL A 30 -2.19 -5.40 1.96
C VAL A 30 -3.09 -6.28 2.82
N LYS A 31 -3.92 -5.66 3.64
CA LYS A 31 -4.91 -6.33 4.49
C LYS A 31 -6.24 -5.58 4.38
N LYS A 32 -7.33 -6.32 4.17
CA LYS A 32 -8.66 -5.74 3.99
C LYS A 32 -9.67 -6.42 4.90
N GLY A 33 -10.62 -5.65 5.42
CA GLY A 33 -11.86 -6.19 5.98
C GLY A 33 -12.99 -5.19 5.75
N GLY A 34 -14.04 -5.63 5.05
CA GLY A 34 -15.09 -4.75 4.54
C GLY A 34 -14.52 -3.58 3.74
N ASN A 35 -14.87 -2.36 4.14
CA ASN A 35 -14.43 -1.13 3.47
C ASN A 35 -13.09 -0.58 3.97
N LEU A 36 -12.44 -1.23 4.93
CA LEU A 36 -11.13 -0.81 5.43
C LEU A 36 -10.01 -1.58 4.73
N THR A 37 -9.10 -0.85 4.10
CA THR A 37 -7.86 -1.40 3.53
C THR A 37 -6.65 -0.79 4.25
N GLU A 38 -5.82 -1.64 4.85
CA GLU A 38 -4.53 -1.27 5.44
C GLU A 38 -3.41 -1.73 4.52
N ILE A 39 -2.44 -0.84 4.27
CA ILE A 39 -1.33 -1.10 3.37
C ILE A 39 -0.03 -0.73 4.07
N MET A 40 0.88 -1.70 4.13
CA MET A 40 2.22 -1.54 4.66
C MET A 40 3.19 -1.43 3.50
N VAL A 41 3.80 -0.25 3.32
CA VAL A 41 4.78 -0.01 2.26
C VAL A 41 6.19 -0.24 2.81
N ARG A 42 6.94 -1.16 2.19
CA ARG A 42 8.28 -1.54 2.62
C ARG A 42 9.29 -0.46 2.24
N GLY A 43 10.19 -0.12 3.15
CA GLY A 43 11.24 0.88 2.92
C GLY A 43 10.77 2.34 2.95
N ALA A 44 9.48 2.59 3.20
CA ALA A 44 8.95 3.94 3.31
C ALA A 44 9.27 4.56 4.69
N GLY A 45 9.56 5.87 4.69
CA GLY A 45 9.46 6.71 5.88
C GLY A 45 8.05 7.33 6.01
N HIS A 46 7.92 8.38 6.83
CA HIS A 46 6.64 9.08 7.06
C HIS A 46 5.94 9.53 5.78
N ASN A 47 6.73 10.07 4.85
CA ASN A 47 6.25 10.58 3.57
C ASN A 47 6.51 9.53 2.49
N VAL A 48 5.60 8.57 2.37
CA VAL A 48 5.75 7.44 1.43
C VAL A 48 6.20 7.86 0.03
N PRO A 49 5.61 8.89 -0.62
CA PRO A 49 6.03 9.29 -1.97
C PRO A 49 7.45 9.85 -2.07
N LEU A 50 8.00 10.41 -0.98
CA LEU A 50 9.37 10.94 -0.99
C LEU A 50 10.43 9.85 -0.89
N TYR A 51 10.13 8.74 -0.19
CA TYR A 51 11.11 7.67 0.04
C TYR A 51 11.02 6.57 -1.02
N VAL A 52 9.81 6.22 -1.43
CA VAL A 52 9.53 5.11 -2.35
C VAL A 52 8.55 5.58 -3.45
N PRO A 53 8.97 6.54 -4.30
CA PRO A 53 8.07 7.22 -5.24
C PRO A 53 7.40 6.26 -6.22
N ARG A 54 8.10 5.21 -6.67
CA ARG A 54 7.53 4.19 -7.58
C ARG A 54 6.40 3.41 -6.93
N GLN A 55 6.65 2.88 -5.73
CA GLN A 55 5.66 2.14 -4.96
C GLN A 55 4.48 3.04 -4.58
N ALA A 56 4.74 4.30 -4.20
CA ALA A 56 3.68 5.26 -3.91
C ALA A 56 2.77 5.54 -5.11
N PHE A 57 3.36 5.70 -6.30
CA PHE A 57 2.58 5.89 -7.53
C PHE A 57 1.75 4.65 -7.87
N ASP A 58 2.35 3.45 -7.88
CA ASP A 58 1.64 2.20 -8.15
C ASP A 58 0.50 1.97 -7.14
N LEU A 59 0.75 2.28 -5.86
CA LEU A 59 -0.26 2.24 -4.81
C LEU A 59 -1.47 3.15 -5.10
N ILE A 60 -1.21 4.43 -5.39
CA ILE A 60 -2.28 5.41 -5.70
C ILE A 60 -3.03 4.98 -6.97
N TYR A 61 -2.30 4.54 -7.99
CA TYR A 61 -2.84 4.05 -9.26
C TYR A 61 -3.79 2.87 -9.06
N ARG A 62 -3.42 1.90 -8.22
CA ARG A 62 -4.23 0.71 -7.94
C ARG A 62 -5.42 0.98 -7.04
N ILE A 63 -5.24 1.78 -5.97
CA ILE A 63 -6.35 2.12 -5.05
C ILE A 63 -7.48 2.82 -5.80
N THR A 64 -7.13 3.81 -6.62
CA THR A 64 -8.13 4.58 -7.39
C THR A 64 -8.87 3.76 -8.44
N ARG A 65 -8.34 2.59 -8.81
CA ARG A 65 -8.96 1.64 -9.75
C ARG A 65 -9.47 0.36 -9.10
N ASN A 66 -9.37 0.24 -7.77
CA ASN A 66 -9.70 -0.97 -7.03
C ASN A 66 -8.93 -2.23 -7.53
N ASP A 67 -7.65 -2.08 -7.86
CA ASP A 67 -6.78 -3.10 -8.49
C ASP A 67 -5.61 -3.56 -7.58
N LEU A 68 -5.90 -3.76 -6.29
CA LEU A 68 -4.94 -4.27 -5.33
C LEU A 68 -5.05 -5.81 -5.19
N PRO A 69 -3.96 -6.50 -4.78
CA PRO A 69 -3.80 -7.95 -4.94
C PRO A 69 -4.76 -8.88 -4.17
N TRP A 70 -5.75 -8.37 -3.43
CA TRP A 70 -6.84 -9.19 -2.89
C TRP A 70 -7.94 -9.48 -3.92
N SER A 71 -7.98 -8.76 -5.06
CA SER A 71 -9.08 -8.79 -6.04
C SER A 71 -9.16 -10.08 -6.86
N GLY A 72 -8.29 -11.07 -6.61
CA GLY A 72 -8.26 -12.31 -7.40
C GLY A 72 -7.89 -12.10 -8.88
N GLY A 73 -7.49 -10.89 -9.26
CA GLY A 73 -7.00 -10.57 -10.60
C GLY A 73 -5.66 -11.25 -10.86
N PRO A 74 -5.40 -11.69 -12.11
CA PRO A 74 -4.14 -12.33 -12.48
C PRO A 74 -3.00 -11.44 -12.01
N SER A 75 -1.93 -12.09 -11.55
CA SER A 75 -0.68 -11.50 -11.07
C SER A 75 -0.16 -10.46 -12.06
N SER A 76 -0.72 -9.26 -11.99
CA SER A 76 -0.42 -8.20 -12.93
C SER A 76 0.86 -7.60 -12.43
N THR A 77 1.97 -8.22 -12.84
CA THR A 77 3.27 -7.57 -13.00
C THR A 77 3.00 -6.35 -13.86
N THR A 78 2.57 -5.26 -13.22
CA THR A 78 2.46 -3.96 -13.86
C THR A 78 3.90 -3.56 -14.10
N GLN A 79 4.44 -3.92 -15.26
CA GLN A 79 5.64 -3.29 -15.79
C GLN A 79 5.25 -1.84 -16.01
N LEU A 80 5.56 -1.00 -15.03
CA LEU A 80 5.39 0.43 -15.19
C LEU A 80 6.51 0.87 -16.14
N SER A 81 6.22 0.94 -17.45
CA SER A 81 7.11 1.54 -18.45
C SER A 81 7.22 3.04 -18.18
N LEU A 82 7.96 3.40 -17.14
CA LEU A 82 8.40 4.75 -16.87
C LEU A 82 9.53 5.02 -17.86
N HIS A 83 9.25 5.82 -18.88
CA HIS A 83 10.31 6.52 -19.60
C HIS A 83 11.18 7.25 -18.55
N PRO A 84 12.52 7.12 -18.58
CA PRO A 84 13.35 7.51 -17.46
C PRO A 84 13.33 9.01 -17.23
N VAL A 85 12.81 9.44 -16.08
CA VAL A 85 13.17 10.72 -15.47
C VAL A 85 14.14 10.43 -14.33
N ARG A 86 15.38 10.83 -14.53
CA ARG A 86 16.52 10.65 -13.62
C ARG A 86 16.28 11.42 -12.31
N MET A 87 16.13 10.72 -11.18
CA MET A 87 16.26 11.35 -9.86
C MET A 87 17.21 10.57 -8.96
N SER A 88 18.19 11.31 -8.43
CA SER A 88 19.30 10.85 -7.60
C SER A 88 18.82 10.49 -6.18
N VAL A 89 19.38 9.41 -5.64
CA VAL A 89 19.18 8.86 -4.28
C VAL A 89 19.77 9.78 -3.20
N MET A 90 19.19 9.81 -1.98
CA MET A 90 19.90 9.88 -0.67
C MET A 90 19.05 9.40 0.55
N SER A 91 19.75 9.02 1.62
CA SER A 91 19.50 8.01 2.69
C SER A 91 18.66 8.40 3.94
N GLU A 92 18.14 7.35 4.62
CA GLU A 92 17.86 7.08 6.06
C GLU A 92 17.11 8.06 7.01
N LYS A 93 16.02 7.57 7.66
CA LYS A 93 15.92 7.19 9.09
C LYS A 93 14.48 6.79 9.49
N LYS A 94 14.37 5.69 10.24
CA LYS A 94 13.16 4.88 10.55
C LYS A 94 12.41 5.40 11.78
N GLN A 95 11.14 5.78 11.64
CA GLN A 95 10.19 5.93 12.75
C GLN A 95 8.78 5.52 12.29
N ILE A 96 8.05 4.82 13.15
CA ILE A 96 6.77 4.18 12.83
C ILE A 96 5.64 5.13 13.23
N TYR A 97 4.87 5.65 12.27
CA TYR A 97 3.69 6.46 12.55
C TYR A 97 2.44 5.84 11.89
N ARG A 98 1.37 5.75 12.68
CA ARG A 98 0.10 5.10 12.34
C ARG A 98 -0.83 6.12 11.66
N ALA A 99 -1.09 5.96 10.38
CA ALA A 99 -2.08 6.79 9.67
C ALA A 99 -3.51 6.25 9.89
N ARG A 100 -4.47 7.15 10.11
CA ARG A 100 -5.91 6.88 10.19
C ARG A 100 -6.59 7.76 9.16
N VAL A 101 -7.21 7.16 8.15
CA VAL A 101 -8.06 7.89 7.20
C VAL A 101 -9.49 7.83 7.75
N VAL A 102 -10.10 8.98 7.99
CA VAL A 102 -11.52 9.13 8.32
C VAL A 102 -12.12 9.95 7.18
N PHE A 103 -13.12 9.40 6.50
CA PHE A 103 -13.93 10.14 5.55
C PHE A 103 -15.12 10.74 6.32
N HIS A 104 -15.36 12.03 6.11
CA HIS A 104 -16.56 12.72 6.58
C HIS A 104 -17.47 12.93 5.37
N GLU A 105 -18.74 12.54 5.50
CA GLU A 105 -19.82 13.06 4.65
C GLU A 105 -20.06 14.53 4.93
#